data_AF-A0A3M1KRC5-F1
#
_entry.id   AF-A0A3M1KRC5-F1
#
_cell.length_a   1.000
_cell.length_b   1.000
_cell.length_c   1.000
_cell.angle_alpha   90.00
_cell.angle_beta   90.00
_cell.angle_gamma   90.00
#
_symmetry.space_group_name_H-M   'P 1'
#
loop_
_entity.id
_entity.type
_entity.pdbx_description
1 polymer ?
#
loop_
_entity_poly.entity_id
_entity_poly.type
_entity_poly.pdbx_seq_one_letter_code
_entity_poly.pdbx_strand_id
1 'polypeptide(L)' 'LVELEEGTRLVTNLVGCDPADARIGMPVELVVENVDEEMKLPLFRPAA' A
#
# COMPACT_ATOMS: atom_id res chain seq x y z
N LEU A 1 -5.24 5.55 -3.21
CA LEU A 1 -4.32 6.67 -2.90
C LEU A 1 -3.99 6.55 -1.42
N VAL A 2 -2.71 6.37 -1.09
CA VAL A 2 -2.25 6.24 0.30
C VAL A 2 -1.69 7.60 0.74
N GLU A 3 -2.06 8.04 1.94
CA GLU A 3 -1.44 9.19 2.61
C GLU A 3 -0.41 8.66 3.61
N LEU A 4 0.83 9.12 3.48
CA LEU A 4 1.94 8.72 4.34
C LEU A 4 1.99 9.63 5.58
N GLU A 5 2.63 9.18 6.65
CA GLU A 5 2.75 9.94 7.91
C GLU A 5 3.51 11.27 7.72
N GLU A 6 4.40 11.34 6.73
CA GLU A 6 5.12 12.55 6.35
C GLU A 6 4.21 13.59 5.63
N GLY A 7 2.93 13.26 5.38
CA GLY A 7 1.93 14.15 4.79
C GLY A 7 1.90 14.15 3.25
N THR A 8 2.74 13.35 2.59
CA THR A 8 2.71 13.16 1.14
C THR A 8 1.75 12.05 0.74
N ARG A 9 1.37 12.00 -0.55
CA ARG A 9 0.42 11.02 -1.08
C ARG A 9 1.04 10.23 -2.21
N LEU A 10 0.81 8.92 -2.19
CA LEU A 10 1.32 7.99 -3.19
C LEU A 10 0.17 7.21 -3.85
N VAL A 11 0.16 7.20 -5.18
CA VAL A 11 -0.73 6.32 -5.96
C VAL A 11 -0.05 4.97 -6.07
N THR A 12 -0.66 3.95 -5.45
CA THR A 12 -0.15 2.58 -5.41
C THR A 12 -1.30 1.63 -5.06
N ASN A 13 -1.07 0.32 -5.19
CA ASN A 13 -2.05 -0.73 -4.92
C ASN A 13 -2.10 -1.07 -3.42
N LEU A 14 -3.30 -1.38 -2.95
CA LEU A 14 -3.55 -2.05 -1.68
C LEU A 14 -3.64 -3.56 -1.95
N VAL A 15 -2.78 -4.34 -1.31
CA VAL A 15 -2.70 -5.80 -1.43
C VAL A 15 -3.02 -6.46 -0.09
N GLY A 16 -3.38 -7.76 -0.11
CA GLY A 16 -3.70 -8.51 1.12
C GLY A 16 -4.96 -8.02 1.85
N CYS A 17 -5.85 -7.30 1.16
CA CYS A 17 -7.12 -6.81 1.68
C CYS A 17 -8.22 -7.17 0.66
N ASP A 18 -9.36 -7.66 1.11
CA ASP A 18 -10.54 -7.73 0.23
C ASP A 18 -10.97 -6.30 -0.12
N PRO A 19 -11.29 -5.98 -1.38
CA PRO A 19 -11.79 -4.66 -1.76
C PRO A 19 -13.00 -4.20 -0.96
N ALA A 20 -13.85 -5.11 -0.48
CA ALA A 20 -15.02 -4.80 0.35
C ALA A 20 -14.64 -4.33 1.77
N ASP A 21 -13.46 -4.74 2.27
CA ASP A 21 -12.97 -4.38 3.60
C ASP A 21 -12.21 -3.04 3.59
N ALA A 22 -11.79 -2.57 2.42
CA ALA A 22 -11.04 -1.34 2.26
C ALA A 22 -11.90 -0.12 2.65
N ARG A 23 -11.41 0.66 3.62
CA ARG A 23 -12.09 1.86 4.13
C ARG A 23 -11.15 3.07 4.13
N ILE A 24 -11.72 4.26 3.96
CA ILE A 24 -10.97 5.51 4.07
C ILE A 24 -10.42 5.64 5.49
N GLY A 25 -9.14 6.01 5.60
CA GLY A 25 -8.43 6.10 6.88
C GLY A 25 -8.00 4.76 7.48
N MET A 26 -8.13 3.65 6.75
CA MET A 26 -7.54 2.38 7.17
C MET A 26 -6.01 2.52 7.32
N PRO A 27 -5.43 2.14 8.48
CA PRO A 27 -3.98 2.11 8.63
C PRO A 27 -3.38 1.02 7.74
N VAL A 28 -2.30 1.38 7.05
CA VAL A 28 -1.60 0.51 6.09
C VAL A 28 -0.11 0.59 6.31
N GLU A 29 0.60 -0.48 5.97
CA GLU A 29 2.05 -0.57 6.05
C GLU A 29 2.66 -0.88 4.68
N LEU A 30 3.90 -0.42 4.47
CA LEU A 30 4.64 -0.62 3.23
C LEU A 30 5.02 -2.10 3.06
N VAL A 31 4.82 -2.60 1.85
CA VAL A 31 5.41 -3.85 1.35
C VAL A 31 6.17 -3.54 0.08
N VAL A 32 7.38 -4.06 -0.05
CA VAL A 32 8.16 -3.95 -1.29
C VAL A 32 8.08 -5.27 -2.02
N GLU A 33 7.50 -5.26 -3.21
CA GLU A 33 7.37 -6.44 -4.06
C GLU A 33 8.33 -6.36 -5.25
N ASN A 34 9.00 -7.47 -5.54
CA ASN A 34 9.77 -7.60 -6.78
C ASN A 34 8.80 -7.98 -7.89
N VAL A 35 8.51 -7.05 -8.79
CA VAL A 35 7.59 -7.31 -9.91
C VAL A 35 8.29 -7.93 -11.12
N ASP A 36 9.61 -7.78 -11.17
CA ASP A 36 10.52 -8.50 -12.07
C ASP A 36 11.93 -8.56 -11.46
N GLU A 37 12.93 -8.99 -12.24
CA GLU A 37 14.31 -9.18 -11.78
C GLU A 37 15.04 -7.85 -11.46
N GLU A 38 14.60 -6.73 -12.03
CA GLU A 38 15.26 -5.43 -11.94
C GLU A 38 14.45 -4.40 -11.15
N MET A 39 13.14 -4.61 -10.99
CA MET A 39 12.21 -3.63 -10.47
C MET A 39 11.56 -4.07 -9.15
N LYS A 40 11.62 -3.16 -8.17
CA LYS A 40 10.89 -3.27 -6.90
C LYS A 40 9.87 -2.16 -6.81
N LEU A 41 8.62 -2.52 -6.51
CA LEU A 41 7.53 -1.57 -6.35
C LEU A 41 7.07 -1.48 -4.90
N PRO A 42 6.85 -0.25 -4.39
CA PRO A 42 6.22 -0.04 -3.09
C PRO A 42 4.71 -0.22 -3.21
N LEU A 43 4.19 -1.24 -2.54
CA LEU A 43 2.77 -1.53 -2.37
C LEU A 43 2.40 -1.39 -0.89
N PHE A 44 1.12 -1.48 -0.56
CA PHE A 44 0.65 -1.34 0.82
C PHE A 44 -0.30 -2.47 1.18
N ARG A 45 -0.32 -2.87 2.45
CA ARG A 45 -1.30 -3.82 3.01
C ARG A 45 -1.89 -3.28 4.31
N PRO A 46 -3.05 -3.77 4.78
CA PRO A 46 -3.56 -3.42 6.10
C PRO A 46 -2.50 -3.64 7.18
N ALA A 47 -2.29 -2.64 8.04
CA ALA A 47 -1.37 -2.75 9.17
C ALA A 47 -1.91 -3.76 10.20
N ALA A 48 -1.00 -4.49 10.84
CA ALA A 48 -1.32 -5.41 11.94
C ALA A 48 -1.60 -4.67 13.26
#